data_AF-A0A353RS34-F1
#
_entry.id   AF-A0A353RS34-F1
#
_cell.length_a   1.000
_cell.length_b   1.000
_cell.length_c   1.000
_cell.angle_alpha   90.00
_cell.angle_beta   90.00
_cell.angle_gamma   90.00
#
_symmetry.space_group_name_H-M   'P 1'
#
loop_
_entity.id
_entity.type
_entity.pdbx_description
1 polymer ?
#
loop_
_entity_poly.entity_id
_entity_poly.type
_entity_poly.pdbx_seq_one_letter_code
_entity_poly.pdbx_strand_id
1 'polypeptide(L)'
;MSNASNSENTTNQNKAPSPTKPAQRQGFGGGPGSRFVPGEKPRDFKGTMQQLLGYLGKYKWTIILVLFIAAASTVFSIFGPRTLGKATTALYEGVIRMVRGQGGIDFDEIGTILLRVLALYLSAATLQLIQGFIMTTIAADITFRFRQEIAHKIHHLPLRYFDHVTHGEVLSRVTTDVDVISQTLQQSLSQIITSIVSVIGILVMMLTINVTLTLIALTIIPLSMLIIRYVISHSQRFFRKQQEYLGHVNGHVEEMYGAHVVLKAFNAEDQSISTMKQLNDTLYDTAWKAQLFSTMIRPIMHFIGNVGYVAVAIVGGNQVIQGRLMIGDIQAFIQYMRSFQ
;
A
#
# COMPACT_ATOMS: atom_id res chain seq x y z
N MET A 1 -71.34 -48.22 28.55
CA MET A 1 -70.47 -49.41 28.40
C MET A 1 -69.07 -48.91 28.06
N SER A 2 -68.07 -49.32 28.87
CA SER A 2 -66.59 -49.26 28.72
C SER A 2 -65.95 -48.05 28.01
N ASN A 3 -65.23 -47.15 28.68
CA ASN A 3 -63.94 -47.28 29.42
C ASN A 3 -62.73 -47.60 28.52
N ALA A 4 -61.84 -46.62 28.33
CA ALA A 4 -60.38 -46.76 28.51
C ALA A 4 -59.66 -45.41 28.28
N SER A 5 -59.00 -44.96 29.34
CA SER A 5 -58.04 -43.88 29.48
C SER A 5 -56.62 -44.26 29.00
N ASN A 6 -55.89 -43.30 28.43
CA ASN A 6 -54.42 -43.07 28.42
C ASN A 6 -54.01 -42.44 27.08
N SER A 7 -52.97 -41.62 26.92
CA SER A 7 -52.13 -40.74 27.75
C SER A 7 -51.14 -40.15 26.75
N GLU A 8 -50.69 -38.90 26.97
CA GLU A 8 -49.49 -38.28 26.37
C GLU A 8 -49.53 -37.91 24.86
N ASN A 9 -49.50 -36.61 24.56
CA ASN A 9 -48.31 -35.98 23.95
C ASN A 9 -48.44 -34.44 23.93
N THR A 10 -48.25 -33.81 25.08
CA THR A 10 -47.97 -32.38 25.18
C THR A 10 -46.47 -32.16 25.00
N THR A 11 -45.97 -31.99 23.78
CA THR A 11 -44.61 -31.46 23.56
C THR A 11 -44.47 -30.80 22.19
N ASN A 12 -44.82 -29.52 22.09
CA ASN A 12 -44.24 -28.65 21.05
C ASN A 12 -44.31 -27.16 21.39
N GLN A 13 -43.93 -26.82 22.63
CA GLN A 13 -43.58 -25.46 23.03
C GLN A 13 -42.13 -25.47 23.54
N ASN A 14 -41.17 -25.48 22.62
CA ASN A 14 -39.81 -24.98 22.85
C ASN A 14 -39.02 -25.03 21.55
N LYS A 15 -39.22 -24.03 20.69
CA LYS A 15 -38.25 -23.71 19.65
C LYS A 15 -37.60 -22.40 20.05
N ALA A 16 -36.44 -22.50 20.69
CA ALA A 16 -35.62 -21.36 21.05
C ALA A 16 -35.43 -20.46 19.82
N PRO A 17 -35.51 -19.12 19.96
CA PRO A 17 -35.18 -18.22 18.86
C PRO A 17 -33.75 -18.51 18.42
N SER A 18 -33.58 -18.75 17.12
CA SER A 18 -32.30 -18.88 16.45
C SER A 18 -31.38 -17.71 16.85
N PRO A 19 -30.09 -17.95 17.14
CA PRO A 19 -29.20 -16.91 17.62
C PRO A 19 -29.15 -15.78 16.59
N THR A 20 -29.67 -14.62 16.99
CA THR A 20 -29.49 -13.36 16.29
C THR A 20 -28.00 -13.20 16.07
N LYS A 21 -27.59 -13.12 14.79
CA LYS A 21 -26.21 -12.80 14.44
C LYS A 21 -25.82 -11.53 15.21
N PRO A 22 -24.63 -11.49 15.83
CA PRO A 22 -24.20 -10.29 16.54
C PRO A 22 -24.28 -9.09 15.60
N ALA A 23 -24.81 -7.98 16.12
CA ALA A 23 -24.97 -6.73 15.40
C ALA A 23 -23.66 -6.41 14.66
N GLN A 24 -23.81 -6.10 13.38
CA GLN A 24 -22.72 -5.81 12.46
C GLN A 24 -21.92 -4.65 13.05
N ARG A 25 -20.69 -4.95 13.48
CA ARG A 25 -19.78 -4.01 14.14
C ARG A 25 -19.70 -2.72 13.32
N GLN A 26 -20.26 -1.65 13.87
CA GLN A 26 -20.27 -0.33 13.25
C GLN A 26 -18.83 0.19 13.24
N GLY A 27 -18.21 0.20 12.06
CA GLY A 27 -16.89 0.77 11.86
C GLY A 27 -16.95 2.29 11.97
N PHE A 28 -16.88 2.82 13.19
CA PHE A 28 -16.65 4.25 13.39
C PHE A 28 -15.20 4.59 13.06
N GLY A 29 -15.03 5.53 12.13
CA GLY A 29 -13.92 6.49 12.12
C GLY A 29 -12.55 5.93 11.76
N GLY A 30 -12.02 6.40 10.64
CA GLY A 30 -10.64 6.21 10.21
C GLY A 30 -9.63 6.83 11.18
N GLY A 31 -9.34 6.17 12.30
CA GLY A 31 -8.15 6.44 13.10
C GLY A 31 -6.89 5.93 12.39
N PRO A 32 -5.67 6.35 12.77
CA PRO A 32 -4.41 5.89 12.16
C PRO A 32 -4.18 4.37 12.14
N GLY A 33 -4.99 3.59 12.88
CA GLY A 33 -5.03 2.11 12.86
C GLY A 33 -6.06 1.48 11.91
N SER A 34 -6.96 2.27 11.31
CA SER A 34 -8.04 1.79 10.42
C SER A 34 -7.57 1.18 9.10
N ARG A 35 -6.28 1.31 8.75
CA ARG A 35 -5.69 0.64 7.58
C ARG A 35 -5.59 -0.88 7.71
N PHE A 36 -5.87 -1.45 8.88
CA PHE A 36 -5.73 -2.88 9.17
C PHE A 36 -6.99 -3.51 9.76
N VAL A 37 -8.18 -3.07 9.33
CA VAL A 37 -9.37 -3.92 9.49
C VAL A 37 -9.12 -5.21 8.70
N PRO A 38 -9.23 -6.40 9.30
CA PRO A 38 -9.16 -7.65 8.54
C PRO A 38 -10.26 -7.61 7.48
N GLY A 39 -9.90 -7.41 6.22
CA GLY A 39 -10.87 -7.43 5.13
C GLY A 39 -11.62 -8.75 5.16
N GLU A 40 -12.94 -8.69 5.00
CA GLU A 40 -13.74 -9.90 4.84
C GLU A 40 -13.17 -10.72 3.68
N LYS A 41 -12.98 -12.02 3.90
CA LYS A 41 -12.49 -12.89 2.81
C LYS A 41 -13.49 -12.83 1.66
N PRO A 42 -13.06 -12.51 0.43
CA PRO A 42 -13.97 -12.42 -0.70
C PRO A 42 -14.61 -13.80 -0.94
N ARG A 43 -15.94 -13.83 -1.04
CA ARG A 43 -16.69 -15.06 -1.35
C ARG A 43 -16.37 -15.58 -2.76
N ASP A 44 -16.22 -14.67 -3.71
CA ASP A 44 -15.77 -14.95 -5.08
C ASP A 44 -14.91 -13.79 -5.62
N PHE A 45 -13.59 -13.91 -5.44
CA PHE A 45 -12.64 -12.92 -5.92
C PHE A 45 -12.62 -12.84 -7.46
N LYS A 46 -12.71 -14.00 -8.13
CA LYS A 46 -12.56 -14.10 -9.59
C LYS A 46 -13.76 -13.47 -10.29
N GLY A 47 -14.98 -13.79 -9.85
CA GLY A 47 -16.21 -13.21 -10.40
C GLY A 47 -16.28 -11.69 -10.22
N THR A 48 -15.94 -11.21 -9.02
CA THR A 48 -15.93 -9.76 -8.72
C THR A 48 -14.90 -9.01 -9.57
N MET A 49 -13.70 -9.58 -9.75
CA MET A 49 -12.68 -8.98 -10.61
C MET A 49 -13.12 -8.97 -12.08
N GLN A 50 -13.77 -10.02 -12.55
CA GLN A 50 -14.29 -10.08 -13.92
C GLN A 50 -15.40 -9.05 -14.16
N GLN A 51 -16.28 -8.82 -13.18
CA GLN A 51 -17.29 -7.76 -13.24
C GLN A 51 -16.63 -6.37 -13.32
N LEU A 52 -15.63 -6.11 -12.48
CA LEU A 52 -14.90 -4.84 -12.45
C LEU A 52 -14.12 -4.59 -13.76
N LEU A 53 -13.51 -5.64 -14.34
CA LEU A 53 -12.92 -5.60 -15.69
C LEU A 53 -13.98 -5.36 -16.77
N GLY A 54 -15.21 -5.83 -16.57
CA GLY A 54 -16.36 -5.51 -17.42
C GLY A 54 -16.66 -4.01 -17.47
N TYR A 55 -16.63 -3.31 -16.32
CA TYR A 55 -16.79 -1.85 -16.25
C TYR A 55 -15.66 -1.11 -16.98
N LEU A 56 -14.44 -1.63 -16.91
CA LEU A 56 -13.27 -1.13 -17.64
C LEU A 56 -13.33 -1.43 -19.15
N GLY A 57 -14.19 -2.35 -19.60
CA GLY A 57 -14.26 -2.81 -20.99
C GLY A 57 -14.50 -1.70 -22.01
N LYS A 58 -15.24 -0.65 -21.63
CA LYS A 58 -15.43 0.56 -22.45
C LYS A 58 -14.11 1.31 -22.72
N TYR A 59 -13.17 1.24 -21.78
CA TYR A 59 -11.89 1.96 -21.79
C TYR A 59 -10.69 1.06 -22.11
N LYS A 60 -10.90 -0.19 -22.53
CA LYS A 60 -9.82 -1.20 -22.70
C LYS A 60 -8.64 -0.71 -23.55
N TRP A 61 -8.91 -0.01 -24.65
CA TRP A 61 -7.86 0.53 -25.52
C TRP A 61 -7.12 1.71 -24.91
N THR A 62 -7.85 2.62 -24.26
CA THR A 62 -7.27 3.74 -23.53
C THR A 62 -6.39 3.25 -22.38
N ILE A 63 -6.83 2.21 -21.67
CA ILE A 63 -6.05 1.58 -20.60
C ILE A 63 -4.75 0.99 -21.18
N ILE A 64 -4.82 0.22 -22.27
CA ILE A 64 -3.61 -0.34 -22.92
C ILE A 64 -2.64 0.79 -23.32
N LEU A 65 -3.15 1.88 -23.90
CA LEU A 65 -2.34 3.05 -24.24
C LEU A 65 -1.67 3.67 -23.01
N VAL A 66 -2.43 3.87 -21.93
CA VAL A 66 -1.92 4.39 -20.65
C VAL A 66 -0.84 3.48 -20.08
N LEU A 67 -1.02 2.15 -20.13
CA LEU A 67 -0.01 1.21 -19.66
C LEU A 67 1.29 1.33 -20.46
N PHE A 68 1.20 1.54 -21.77
CA PHE A 68 2.36 1.79 -22.62
C PHE A 68 3.05 3.11 -22.27
N ILE A 69 2.29 4.20 -22.06
CA ILE A 69 2.82 5.50 -21.63
C ILE A 69 3.51 5.38 -20.27
N ALA A 70 2.91 4.64 -19.32
CA ALA A 70 3.49 4.38 -18.00
C ALA A 70 4.82 3.60 -18.09
N ALA A 71 4.87 2.59 -18.97
CA ALA A 71 6.10 1.86 -19.22
C ALA A 71 7.18 2.77 -19.83
N ALA A 72 6.83 3.56 -20.86
CA ALA A 72 7.75 4.48 -21.51
C ALA A 72 8.29 5.57 -20.56
N SER A 73 7.45 6.17 -19.72
CA SER A 73 7.87 7.16 -18.72
C SER A 73 8.84 6.55 -17.71
N THR A 74 8.54 5.33 -17.25
CA THR A 74 9.41 4.58 -16.33
C THR A 74 10.76 4.30 -16.98
N VAL A 75 10.79 3.85 -18.23
CA VAL A 75 12.05 3.63 -18.98
C VAL A 75 12.87 4.91 -19.06
N PHE A 76 12.28 6.06 -19.43
CA PHE A 76 13.02 7.33 -19.48
C PHE A 76 13.58 7.74 -18.11
N SER A 77 12.80 7.54 -17.04
CA SER A 77 13.27 7.83 -15.68
C SER A 77 14.47 6.96 -15.28
N ILE A 78 14.50 5.69 -15.71
CA ILE A 78 15.59 4.75 -15.45
C ILE A 78 16.86 5.16 -16.19
N PHE A 79 16.80 5.76 -17.38
CA PHE A 79 18.00 6.23 -18.08
C PHE A 79 18.68 7.45 -17.42
N GLY A 80 17.96 8.16 -16.55
CA GLY A 80 18.43 9.35 -15.85
C GLY A 80 19.73 9.12 -15.06
N PRO A 81 19.76 8.23 -14.06
CA PRO A 81 20.95 7.93 -13.25
C PRO A 81 22.20 7.59 -14.07
N ARG A 82 22.09 6.77 -15.12
CA ARG A 82 23.23 6.42 -15.98
C ARG A 82 23.74 7.61 -16.78
N THR A 83 22.83 8.44 -17.30
CA THR A 83 23.22 9.63 -18.05
C THR A 83 23.86 10.67 -17.13
N LEU A 84 23.33 10.83 -15.92
CA LEU A 84 23.90 11.69 -14.89
C LEU A 84 25.29 11.21 -14.45
N GLY A 85 25.50 9.89 -14.38
CA GLY A 85 26.83 9.29 -14.15
C GLY A 85 27.89 9.77 -15.15
N LYS A 86 27.53 9.97 -16.42
CA LYS A 86 28.47 10.49 -17.42
C LYS A 86 28.94 11.90 -17.08
N ALA A 87 28.06 12.77 -16.57
CA ALA A 87 28.45 14.11 -16.12
C ALA A 87 29.43 14.04 -14.94
N THR A 88 29.18 13.15 -13.98
CA THR A 88 30.09 12.90 -12.85
C THR A 88 31.47 12.43 -13.33
N THR A 89 31.50 11.58 -14.37
CA THR A 89 32.76 11.10 -14.96
C THR A 89 33.50 12.22 -15.70
N ALA A 90 32.82 12.98 -16.54
CA ALA A 90 33.41 14.12 -17.27
C ALA A 90 33.97 15.18 -16.30
N LEU A 91 33.25 15.44 -15.20
CA LEU A 91 33.73 16.33 -14.14
C LEU A 91 34.99 15.79 -13.47
N TYR A 92 35.01 14.51 -13.10
CA TYR A 92 36.17 13.86 -12.48
C TYR A 92 37.40 13.88 -13.39
N GLU A 93 37.23 13.51 -14.66
CA GLU A 93 38.31 13.56 -15.65
C GLU A 93 38.82 14.99 -15.87
N GLY A 94 37.92 15.98 -15.93
CA GLY A 94 38.27 17.39 -16.02
C GLY A 94 39.10 17.88 -14.83
N VAL A 95 38.73 17.49 -13.60
CA VAL A 95 39.51 17.80 -12.39
C VAL A 95 40.89 17.15 -12.44
N ILE A 96 41.00 15.90 -12.88
CA ILE A 96 42.31 15.23 -13.03
C ILE A 96 43.19 15.95 -14.05
N ARG A 97 42.64 16.40 -15.18
CA ARG A 97 43.39 17.18 -16.18
C ARG A 97 43.92 18.49 -15.59
N MET A 98 43.10 19.19 -14.80
CA MET A 98 43.50 20.42 -14.11
C MET A 98 44.65 20.18 -13.13
N VAL A 99 44.57 19.11 -12.32
CA VAL A 99 45.63 18.74 -11.37
C VAL A 99 46.93 18.36 -12.10
N ARG A 100 46.84 17.74 -13.29
CA ARG A 100 48.00 17.38 -14.12
C ARG A 100 48.54 18.53 -14.98
N GLY A 101 47.91 19.71 -14.96
CA GLY A 101 48.29 20.86 -15.80
C GLY A 101 48.05 20.66 -17.29
N GLN A 102 47.20 19.70 -17.68
CA GLN A 102 46.95 19.30 -19.09
C GLN A 102 45.66 19.91 -19.68
N GLY A 103 44.99 20.81 -18.96
CA GLY A 103 43.75 21.47 -19.39
C GLY A 103 42.76 21.66 -18.24
N GLY A 104 41.53 22.07 -18.57
CA GLY A 104 40.46 22.33 -17.60
C GLY A 104 39.27 21.37 -17.70
N ILE A 105 38.22 21.71 -16.94
CA ILE A 105 36.91 21.06 -17.00
C ILE A 105 36.19 21.56 -18.26
N ASP A 106 35.64 20.63 -19.04
CA ASP A 106 34.82 20.97 -20.20
C ASP A 106 33.37 21.19 -19.72
N PHE A 107 33.03 22.46 -19.49
CA PHE A 107 31.70 22.83 -19.03
C PHE A 107 30.63 22.72 -20.11
N ASP A 108 31.01 22.76 -21.40
CA ASP A 108 30.08 22.60 -22.51
C ASP A 108 29.63 21.14 -22.65
N GLU A 109 30.57 20.19 -22.46
CA GLU A 109 30.24 18.76 -22.40
C GLU A 109 29.31 18.46 -21.23
N ILE A 110 29.64 18.93 -20.02
CA ILE A 110 28.81 18.74 -18.82
C ILE A 110 27.43 19.38 -19.02
N GLY A 111 27.37 20.61 -19.55
CA GLY A 111 26.13 21.31 -19.85
C GLY A 111 25.25 20.53 -20.82
N THR A 112 25.82 19.95 -21.87
CA THR A 112 25.10 19.11 -22.83
C THR A 112 24.56 17.84 -22.19
N ILE A 113 25.33 17.19 -21.31
CA ILE A 113 24.87 16.01 -20.57
C ILE A 113 23.72 16.38 -19.63
N LEU A 114 23.85 17.46 -18.87
CA LEU A 114 22.80 17.93 -17.96
C LEU A 114 21.52 18.31 -18.70
N LEU A 115 21.63 18.94 -19.87
CA LEU A 115 20.48 19.26 -20.71
C LEU A 115 19.79 18.00 -21.23
N ARG A 116 20.54 16.94 -21.57
CA ARG A 116 19.98 15.62 -21.91
C ARG A 116 19.27 14.96 -20.72
N VAL A 117 19.86 15.04 -19.52
CA VAL A 117 19.22 14.53 -18.28
C VAL A 117 17.92 15.29 -18.02
N LEU A 118 17.93 16.62 -18.14
CA LEU A 118 16.75 17.44 -18.00
C LEU A 118 15.68 17.07 -19.03
N ALA A 119 16.05 16.91 -20.30
CA ALA A 119 15.13 16.48 -21.35
C ALA A 119 14.53 15.09 -21.07
N LEU A 120 15.32 14.14 -20.57
CA LEU A 120 14.84 12.81 -20.16
C LEU A 120 13.82 12.89 -19.03
N TYR A 121 14.13 13.65 -17.96
CA TYR A 121 13.21 13.80 -16.83
C TYR A 121 11.97 14.60 -17.17
N LEU A 122 12.06 15.65 -18.00
CA LEU A 122 10.89 16.36 -18.50
C LEU A 122 10.02 15.44 -19.35
N SER A 123 10.61 14.64 -20.24
CA SER A 123 9.87 13.67 -21.05
C SER A 123 9.17 12.63 -20.18
N ALA A 124 9.87 12.08 -19.18
CA ALA A 124 9.29 11.14 -18.22
C ALA A 124 8.13 11.78 -17.44
N ALA A 125 8.34 13.00 -16.90
CA ALA A 125 7.34 13.74 -16.14
C ALA A 125 6.10 14.08 -16.98
N THR A 126 6.29 14.55 -18.22
CA THR A 126 5.17 14.84 -19.13
C THR A 126 4.36 13.59 -19.42
N LEU A 127 5.00 12.47 -19.74
CA LEU A 127 4.30 11.20 -19.96
C LEU A 127 3.57 10.72 -18.69
N GLN A 128 4.19 10.86 -17.53
CA GLN A 128 3.58 10.51 -16.25
C GLN A 128 2.36 11.39 -15.93
N LEU A 129 2.42 12.69 -16.25
CA LEU A 129 1.28 13.61 -16.12
C LEU A 129 0.14 13.24 -17.07
N ILE A 130 0.44 12.95 -18.35
CA ILE A 130 -0.55 12.52 -19.34
C ILE A 130 -1.24 11.24 -18.88
N GLN A 131 -0.45 10.24 -18.48
CA GLN A 131 -0.92 8.96 -17.96
C GLN A 131 -1.80 9.13 -16.73
N GLY A 132 -1.37 9.97 -15.78
CA GLY A 132 -2.12 10.29 -14.57
C GLY A 132 -3.44 11.00 -14.86
N PHE A 133 -3.45 11.97 -15.78
CA PHE A 133 -4.66 12.68 -16.17
C PHE A 133 -5.70 11.73 -16.79
N ILE A 134 -5.27 10.92 -17.77
CA ILE A 134 -6.16 9.94 -18.43
C ILE A 134 -6.74 8.95 -17.41
N MET A 135 -5.90 8.38 -16.54
CA MET A 135 -6.38 7.44 -15.50
C MET A 135 -7.34 8.09 -14.51
N THR A 136 -7.09 9.34 -14.15
CA THR A 136 -7.99 10.09 -13.25
C THR A 136 -9.35 10.30 -13.90
N THR A 137 -9.40 10.64 -15.19
CA THR A 137 -10.67 10.80 -15.92
C THR A 137 -11.42 9.47 -16.03
N ILE A 138 -10.74 8.36 -16.34
CA ILE A 138 -11.36 7.02 -16.41
C ILE A 138 -11.93 6.63 -15.04
N ALA A 139 -11.15 6.78 -13.97
CA ALA A 139 -11.58 6.45 -12.61
C ALA A 139 -12.79 7.31 -12.18
N ALA A 140 -12.80 8.59 -12.51
CA ALA A 140 -13.91 9.50 -12.24
C ALA A 140 -15.20 9.11 -12.99
N ASP A 141 -15.09 8.74 -14.28
CA ASP A 141 -16.25 8.26 -15.05
C ASP A 141 -16.83 6.97 -14.47
N ILE A 142 -15.98 6.00 -14.15
CA ILE A 142 -16.39 4.73 -13.52
C ILE A 142 -17.07 5.00 -12.17
N THR A 143 -16.51 5.90 -11.37
CA THR A 143 -17.08 6.33 -10.08
C THR A 143 -18.48 6.93 -10.25
N PHE A 144 -18.62 7.82 -11.23
CA PHE A 144 -19.90 8.45 -11.56
C PHE A 144 -20.95 7.40 -11.95
N ARG A 145 -20.58 6.45 -12.81
CA ARG A 145 -21.46 5.35 -13.23
C ARG A 145 -21.85 4.45 -12.07
N PHE A 146 -20.91 4.06 -11.21
CA PHE A 146 -21.23 3.29 -10.01
C PHE A 146 -22.22 4.03 -9.10
N ARG A 147 -21.98 5.31 -8.83
CA ARG A 147 -22.90 6.11 -8.01
C ARG A 147 -24.29 6.21 -8.64
N GLN A 148 -24.38 6.36 -9.96
CA GLN A 148 -25.65 6.38 -10.67
C GLN A 148 -26.40 5.04 -10.59
N GLU A 149 -25.70 3.93 -10.83
CA GLU A 149 -26.29 2.58 -10.78
C GLU A 149 -26.72 2.18 -9.37
N ILE A 150 -25.91 2.53 -8.35
CA ILE A 150 -26.25 2.29 -6.96
C ILE A 150 -27.44 3.17 -6.55
N ALA A 151 -27.47 4.45 -6.91
CA ALA A 151 -28.60 5.34 -6.63
C ALA A 151 -29.89 4.80 -7.27
N HIS A 152 -29.82 4.41 -8.55
CA HIS A 152 -30.95 3.79 -9.24
C HIS A 152 -31.41 2.52 -8.51
N LYS A 153 -30.47 1.66 -8.09
CA LYS A 153 -30.82 0.44 -7.35
C LYS A 153 -31.49 0.74 -6.01
N ILE A 154 -30.97 1.71 -5.24
CA ILE A 154 -31.52 2.13 -3.95
C ILE A 154 -32.99 2.54 -4.09
N HIS A 155 -33.34 3.31 -5.12
CA HIS A 155 -34.73 3.74 -5.36
C HIS A 155 -35.70 2.60 -5.73
N HIS A 156 -35.18 1.44 -6.15
CA HIS A 156 -35.98 0.27 -6.55
C HIS A 156 -35.96 -0.86 -5.51
N LEU A 157 -35.26 -0.70 -4.40
CA LEU A 157 -35.23 -1.71 -3.35
C LEU A 157 -36.54 -1.67 -2.53
N PRO A 158 -37.10 -2.83 -2.16
CA PRO A 158 -38.28 -2.88 -1.31
C PRO A 158 -37.96 -2.30 0.07
N LEU A 159 -38.94 -1.65 0.71
CA LEU A 159 -38.81 -1.07 2.05
C LEU A 159 -38.21 -2.06 3.06
N ARG A 160 -38.57 -3.35 2.96
CA ARG A 160 -38.02 -4.44 3.78
C ARG A 160 -36.49 -4.52 3.81
N TYR A 161 -35.80 -4.10 2.75
CA TYR A 161 -34.33 -4.05 2.74
C TYR A 161 -33.83 -3.04 3.77
N PHE A 162 -34.44 -1.86 3.84
CA PHE A 162 -34.06 -0.78 4.73
C PHE A 162 -34.41 -1.04 6.19
N ASP A 163 -35.31 -1.98 6.48
CA ASP A 163 -35.56 -2.44 7.85
C ASP A 163 -34.37 -3.22 8.46
N HIS A 164 -33.45 -3.72 7.62
CA HIS A 164 -32.33 -4.58 8.04
C HIS A 164 -30.95 -3.91 7.90
N VAL A 165 -30.88 -2.70 7.34
CA VAL A 165 -29.62 -1.96 7.14
C VAL A 165 -29.74 -0.55 7.69
N THR A 166 -28.66 -0.04 8.30
CA THR A 166 -28.67 1.34 8.80
C THR A 166 -28.53 2.33 7.65
N HIS A 167 -29.08 3.53 7.81
CA HIS A 167 -28.88 4.62 6.83
C HIS A 167 -27.39 4.93 6.59
N GLY A 168 -26.57 4.86 7.64
CA GLY A 168 -25.12 5.08 7.54
C GLY A 168 -24.41 4.01 6.69
N GLU A 169 -24.81 2.75 6.80
CA GLU A 169 -24.25 1.67 5.98
C GLU A 169 -24.59 1.84 4.49
N VAL A 170 -25.81 2.28 4.17
CA VAL A 170 -26.20 2.59 2.79
C VAL A 170 -25.38 3.76 2.25
N LEU A 171 -25.19 4.82 3.04
CA LEU A 171 -24.39 5.97 2.63
C LEU A 171 -22.91 5.59 2.39
N SER A 172 -22.32 4.81 3.30
CA SER A 172 -20.93 4.34 3.18
C SER A 172 -20.69 3.53 1.89
N ARG A 173 -21.65 2.68 1.50
CA ARG A 173 -21.55 1.90 0.26
C ARG A 173 -21.60 2.77 -1.00
N VAL A 174 -22.31 3.90 -0.95
CA VAL A 174 -22.43 4.83 -2.10
C VAL A 174 -21.21 5.75 -2.19
N THR A 175 -20.63 6.13 -1.06
CA THR A 175 -19.52 7.08 -0.99
C THR A 175 -18.19 6.36 -0.84
N THR A 176 -17.89 5.83 0.35
CA THR A 176 -16.60 5.28 0.72
C THR A 176 -16.21 4.05 -0.10
N ASP A 177 -17.10 3.08 -0.27
CA ASP A 177 -16.74 1.85 -0.99
C ASP A 177 -16.45 2.13 -2.46
N VAL A 178 -17.23 3.02 -3.09
CA VAL A 178 -17.00 3.45 -4.47
C VAL A 178 -15.68 4.21 -4.59
N ASP A 179 -15.37 5.07 -3.63
CA ASP A 179 -14.11 5.83 -3.61
C ASP A 179 -12.89 4.91 -3.47
N VAL A 180 -12.98 3.86 -2.64
CA VAL A 180 -11.92 2.85 -2.51
C VAL A 180 -11.68 2.12 -3.83
N ILE A 181 -12.75 1.75 -4.56
CA ILE A 181 -12.63 1.15 -5.89
C ILE A 181 -11.95 2.12 -6.86
N SER A 182 -12.36 3.39 -6.86
CA SER A 182 -11.80 4.43 -7.72
C SER A 182 -10.31 4.65 -7.47
N GLN A 183 -9.92 4.79 -6.21
CA GLN A 183 -8.52 4.97 -5.82
C GLN A 183 -7.67 3.75 -6.19
N THR A 184 -8.20 2.54 -6.00
CA THR A 184 -7.51 1.29 -6.36
C THR A 184 -7.31 1.19 -7.88
N LEU A 185 -8.32 1.55 -8.67
CA LEU A 185 -8.23 1.57 -10.13
C LEU A 185 -7.17 2.57 -10.62
N GLN A 186 -7.14 3.77 -10.03
CA GLN A 186 -6.22 4.83 -10.41
C GLN A 186 -4.75 4.48 -10.06
N GLN A 187 -4.50 4.06 -8.82
CA GLN A 187 -3.15 3.83 -8.30
C GLN A 187 -2.61 2.45 -8.67
N SER A 188 -3.33 1.37 -8.33
CA SER A 188 -2.79 0.01 -8.40
C SER A 188 -2.53 -0.45 -9.83
N LEU A 189 -3.42 -0.13 -10.77
CA LEU A 189 -3.27 -0.58 -12.16
C LEU A 189 -2.03 0.03 -12.82
N SER A 190 -1.81 1.33 -12.60
CA SER A 190 -0.63 2.04 -13.07
C SER A 190 0.64 1.52 -12.38
N GLN A 191 0.57 1.33 -11.06
CA GLN A 191 1.70 0.96 -10.24
C GLN A 191 2.20 -0.45 -10.51
N ILE A 192 1.32 -1.41 -10.83
CA ILE A 192 1.74 -2.77 -11.19
C ILE A 192 2.65 -2.75 -12.43
N ILE A 193 2.24 -2.04 -13.48
CA ILE A 193 3.03 -1.95 -14.72
C ILE A 193 4.34 -1.19 -14.49
N THR A 194 4.29 -0.02 -13.84
CA THR A 194 5.53 0.73 -13.56
C THR A 194 6.48 -0.05 -12.66
N SER A 195 5.96 -0.82 -11.70
CA SER A 195 6.77 -1.66 -10.81
C SER A 195 7.44 -2.81 -11.58
N ILE A 196 6.72 -3.51 -12.46
CA ILE A 196 7.30 -4.58 -13.30
C ILE A 196 8.38 -4.00 -14.23
N VAL A 197 8.08 -2.91 -14.92
CA VAL A 197 9.03 -2.24 -15.83
C VAL A 197 10.22 -1.68 -15.07
N SER A 198 10.01 -1.14 -13.86
CA SER A 198 11.06 -0.63 -13.00
C SER A 198 11.99 -1.74 -12.53
N VAL A 199 11.45 -2.84 -11.99
CA VAL A 199 12.26 -3.97 -11.52
C VAL A 199 13.08 -4.55 -12.67
N ILE A 200 12.45 -4.83 -13.82
CA ILE A 200 13.16 -5.39 -14.98
C ILE A 200 14.17 -4.38 -15.54
N GLY A 201 13.75 -3.13 -15.74
CA GLY A 201 14.57 -2.09 -16.36
C GLY A 201 15.77 -1.71 -15.49
N ILE A 202 15.59 -1.56 -14.18
CA ILE A 202 16.70 -1.29 -13.26
C ILE A 202 17.66 -2.49 -13.24
N LEU A 203 17.16 -3.73 -13.15
CA LEU A 203 18.00 -4.92 -13.16
C LEU A 203 18.83 -5.03 -14.45
N VAL A 204 18.22 -4.81 -15.61
CA VAL A 204 18.92 -4.77 -16.91
C VAL A 204 20.00 -3.69 -16.89
N MET A 205 19.69 -2.49 -16.41
CA MET A 205 20.66 -1.39 -16.35
C MET A 205 21.82 -1.70 -15.40
N MET A 206 21.55 -2.30 -14.23
CA MET A 206 22.59 -2.75 -13.30
C MET A 206 23.51 -3.80 -13.93
N LEU A 207 22.94 -4.81 -14.62
CA LEU A 207 23.71 -5.84 -15.33
C LEU A 207 24.56 -5.24 -16.44
N THR A 208 24.06 -4.24 -17.18
CA THR A 208 24.84 -3.57 -18.22
C THR A 208 25.98 -2.69 -17.69
N ILE A 209 25.90 -2.22 -16.43
CA ILE A 209 26.98 -1.48 -15.79
C ILE A 209 28.03 -2.45 -15.26
N ASN A 210 27.64 -3.38 -14.39
CA ASN A 210 28.56 -4.33 -13.80
C ASN A 210 27.85 -5.54 -13.18
N VAL A 211 28.23 -6.74 -13.63
CA VAL A 211 27.66 -8.00 -13.12
C VAL A 211 28.08 -8.26 -11.67
N THR A 212 29.34 -7.98 -11.29
CA THR A 212 29.84 -8.23 -9.93
C THR A 212 29.11 -7.37 -8.89
N LEU A 213 28.93 -6.08 -9.17
CA LEU A 213 28.17 -5.19 -8.30
C LEU A 213 26.69 -5.62 -8.25
N THR A 214 26.13 -6.10 -9.36
CA THR A 214 24.75 -6.60 -9.42
C THR A 214 24.55 -7.82 -8.54
N LEU A 215 25.50 -8.76 -8.50
CA LEU A 215 25.43 -9.92 -7.61
C LEU A 215 25.44 -9.53 -6.13
N ILE A 216 26.21 -8.50 -5.76
CA ILE A 216 26.20 -7.95 -4.40
C ILE A 216 24.83 -7.38 -4.08
N ALA A 217 24.28 -6.53 -4.95
CA ALA A 217 22.94 -5.97 -4.78
C ALA A 217 21.86 -7.07 -4.72
N LEU A 218 21.97 -8.10 -5.57
CA LEU A 218 21.03 -9.21 -5.62
C LEU A 218 21.07 -10.05 -4.34
N THR A 219 22.22 -10.14 -3.67
CA THR A 219 22.38 -10.83 -2.38
C THR A 219 21.74 -10.07 -1.21
N ILE A 220 21.68 -8.74 -1.30
CA ILE A 220 21.09 -7.89 -0.26
C ILE A 220 19.56 -8.01 -0.23
N ILE A 221 18.92 -8.29 -1.37
CA ILE A 221 17.46 -8.45 -1.47
C ILE A 221 16.90 -9.63 -0.66
N PRO A 222 17.39 -10.88 -0.79
CA PRO A 222 16.88 -11.98 0.03
C PRO A 222 17.18 -11.75 1.52
N LEU A 223 18.33 -11.13 1.84
CA LEU A 223 18.65 -10.74 3.21
C LEU A 223 17.63 -9.73 3.77
N SER A 224 17.27 -8.70 2.99
CA SER A 224 16.24 -7.74 3.38
C SER A 224 14.88 -8.40 3.52
N MET A 225 14.49 -9.25 2.57
CA MET A 225 13.21 -9.97 2.60
C MET A 225 13.09 -10.86 3.84
N LEU A 226 14.16 -11.54 4.26
CA LEU A 226 14.17 -12.36 5.49
C LEU A 226 13.93 -11.50 6.74
N ILE A 227 14.65 -10.38 6.87
CA ILE A 227 14.51 -9.47 8.02
C ILE A 227 13.12 -8.84 8.03
N ILE A 228 12.63 -8.37 6.88
CA ILE A 228 11.28 -7.80 6.75
C ILE A 228 10.23 -8.83 7.12
N ARG A 229 10.32 -10.07 6.62
CA ARG A 229 9.36 -11.13 6.93
C ARG A 229 9.31 -11.40 8.43
N TYR A 230 10.46 -11.39 9.11
CA TYR A 230 10.53 -11.51 10.55
C TYR A 230 9.82 -10.34 11.27
N VAL A 231 10.14 -9.09 10.91
CA VAL A 231 9.57 -7.89 11.53
C VAL A 231 8.06 -7.79 11.28
N ILE A 232 7.61 -8.01 10.05
CA ILE A 232 6.19 -7.99 9.68
C ILE A 232 5.41 -9.06 10.45
N SER A 233 5.95 -10.28 10.56
CA SER A 233 5.29 -11.36 11.31
C SER A 233 5.00 -10.97 12.77
N HIS A 234 5.98 -10.32 13.42
CA HIS A 234 5.84 -9.81 14.80
C HIS A 234 4.85 -8.65 14.87
N SER A 235 5.00 -7.66 13.99
CA SER A 235 4.12 -6.49 13.92
C SER A 235 2.66 -6.91 13.72
N GLN A 236 2.39 -7.82 12.78
CA GLN A 236 1.06 -8.36 12.49
C GLN A 236 0.41 -9.05 13.69
N ARG A 237 1.19 -9.75 14.54
CA ARG A 237 0.66 -10.36 15.77
C ARG A 237 0.16 -9.30 16.74
N PHE A 238 0.90 -8.21 16.93
CA PHE A 238 0.48 -7.11 17.81
C PHE A 238 -0.65 -6.29 17.21
N PHE A 239 -0.67 -6.05 15.90
CA PHE A 239 -1.79 -5.39 15.23
C PHE A 239 -3.11 -6.17 15.38
N ARG A 240 -3.07 -7.50 15.30
CA ARG A 240 -4.26 -8.32 15.56
C ARG A 240 -4.79 -8.13 16.99
N LYS A 241 -3.90 -8.15 17.99
CA LYS A 241 -4.27 -7.90 19.40
C LYS A 241 -4.77 -6.48 19.61
N GLN A 242 -4.10 -5.48 19.03
CA GLN A 242 -4.52 -4.09 19.09
C GLN A 242 -5.95 -3.95 18.54
N GLN A 243 -6.27 -4.58 17.42
CA GLN A 243 -7.61 -4.53 16.84
C GLN A 243 -8.67 -5.24 17.71
N GLU A 244 -8.29 -6.36 18.35
CA GLU A 244 -9.14 -7.08 19.30
C GLU A 244 -9.48 -6.20 20.52
N TYR A 245 -8.47 -5.63 21.19
CA TYR A 245 -8.67 -4.76 22.35
C TYR A 245 -9.33 -3.42 22.01
N LEU A 246 -9.09 -2.87 20.81
CA LEU A 246 -9.83 -1.73 20.33
C LEU A 246 -11.34 -2.06 20.20
N GLY A 247 -11.66 -3.28 19.77
CA GLY A 247 -13.04 -3.77 19.76
C GLY A 247 -13.65 -3.87 21.16
N HIS A 248 -12.89 -4.35 22.16
CA HIS A 248 -13.34 -4.39 23.55
C HIS A 248 -13.56 -2.98 24.13
N VAL A 249 -12.65 -2.05 23.89
CA VAL A 249 -12.78 -0.64 24.28
C VAL A 249 -14.03 -0.02 23.66
N ASN A 250 -14.21 -0.16 22.34
CA ASN A 250 -15.38 0.37 21.65
C ASN A 250 -16.70 -0.26 22.14
N GLY A 251 -16.70 -1.58 22.40
CA GLY A 251 -17.86 -2.26 22.96
C GLY A 251 -18.22 -1.75 24.36
N HIS A 252 -17.22 -1.56 25.23
CA HIS A 252 -17.43 -0.96 26.55
C HIS A 252 -18.00 0.45 26.44
N VAL A 253 -17.44 1.27 25.55
CA VAL A 253 -17.95 2.62 25.29
C VAL A 253 -19.41 2.57 24.83
N GLU A 254 -19.75 1.74 23.85
CA GLU A 254 -21.10 1.59 23.33
C GLU A 254 -22.10 1.16 24.42
N GLU A 255 -21.73 0.17 25.24
CA GLU A 255 -22.55 -0.30 26.37
C GLU A 255 -22.74 0.81 27.42
N MET A 256 -21.69 1.57 27.76
CA MET A 256 -21.76 2.63 28.75
C MET A 256 -22.58 3.84 28.29
N TYR A 257 -22.52 4.19 27.00
CA TYR A 257 -23.38 5.24 26.44
C TYR A 257 -24.83 4.78 26.37
N GLY A 258 -25.09 3.52 25.96
CA GLY A 258 -26.44 2.96 25.93
C GLY A 258 -27.08 2.79 27.31
N ALA A 259 -26.27 2.42 28.31
CA ALA A 259 -26.70 2.18 29.69
C ALA A 259 -26.40 3.35 30.63
N HIS A 260 -26.15 4.56 30.12
CA HIS A 260 -25.68 5.70 30.92
C HIS A 260 -26.60 6.03 32.12
N VAL A 261 -27.92 5.97 31.90
CA VAL A 261 -28.92 6.21 32.95
C VAL A 261 -28.86 5.14 34.05
N VAL A 262 -28.64 3.88 33.67
CA VAL A 262 -28.49 2.77 34.62
C VAL A 262 -27.21 2.95 35.43
N LEU A 263 -26.12 3.32 34.76
CA LEU A 263 -24.84 3.58 35.42
C LEU A 263 -24.96 4.67 36.50
N LYS A 264 -25.66 5.77 36.18
CA LYS A 264 -25.97 6.85 37.11
C LYS A 264 -26.90 6.41 38.25
N ALA A 265 -27.93 5.62 37.94
CA ALA A 265 -28.88 5.15 38.95
C ALA A 265 -28.23 4.24 40.01
N PHE A 266 -27.20 3.47 39.63
CA PHE A 266 -26.45 2.58 40.51
C PHE A 266 -25.13 3.17 41.03
N ASN A 267 -24.81 4.42 40.69
CA ASN A 267 -23.58 5.12 41.08
C ASN A 267 -22.29 4.31 40.77
N ALA A 268 -22.27 3.67 39.59
CA ALA A 268 -21.26 2.72 39.15
C ALA A 268 -20.20 3.31 38.18
N GLU A 269 -20.10 4.64 38.11
CA GLU A 269 -19.20 5.32 37.16
C GLU A 269 -17.73 5.00 37.41
N ASP A 270 -17.28 5.01 38.66
CA ASP A 270 -15.88 4.75 39.01
C ASP A 270 -15.46 3.32 38.63
N GLN A 271 -16.37 2.36 38.78
CA GLN A 271 -16.15 0.96 38.36
C GLN A 271 -16.02 0.84 36.84
N SER A 272 -16.87 1.55 36.10
CA SER A 272 -16.80 1.59 34.64
C SER A 272 -15.52 2.25 34.15
N ILE A 273 -15.10 3.36 34.76
CA ILE A 273 -13.84 4.05 34.45
C ILE A 273 -12.64 3.15 34.73
N SER A 274 -12.65 2.40 35.84
CA SER A 274 -11.61 1.42 36.16
C SER A 274 -11.50 0.32 35.10
N THR A 275 -12.65 -0.22 34.67
CA THR A 275 -12.71 -1.24 33.60
C THR A 275 -12.20 -0.69 32.27
N MET A 276 -12.64 0.51 31.90
CA MET A 276 -12.17 1.22 30.71
C MET A 276 -10.66 1.44 30.76
N LYS A 277 -10.11 1.81 31.92
CA LYS A 277 -8.68 2.01 32.11
C LYS A 277 -7.89 0.72 31.86
N GLN A 278 -8.33 -0.42 32.40
CA GLN A 278 -7.67 -1.72 32.16
C GLN A 278 -7.67 -2.12 30.68
N LEU A 279 -8.81 -1.94 30.01
CA LEU A 279 -8.92 -2.19 28.57
C LEU A 279 -8.00 -1.25 27.76
N ASN A 280 -8.00 0.03 28.13
CA ASN A 280 -7.19 1.05 27.49
C ASN A 280 -5.68 0.85 27.71
N ASP A 281 -5.25 0.44 28.91
CA ASP A 281 -3.85 0.14 29.21
C ASP A 281 -3.36 -1.05 28.37
N THR A 282 -4.20 -2.08 28.19
CA THR A 282 -3.88 -3.21 27.32
C THR A 282 -3.85 -2.82 25.85
N LEU A 283 -4.80 -1.97 25.42
CA LEU A 283 -4.81 -1.40 24.08
C LEU A 283 -3.54 -0.57 23.83
N TYR A 284 -3.14 0.27 24.79
CA TYR A 284 -1.92 1.07 24.71
C TYR A 284 -0.68 0.19 24.54
N ASP A 285 -0.53 -0.82 25.40
CA ASP A 285 0.62 -1.73 25.38
C ASP A 285 0.74 -2.50 24.07
N THR A 286 -0.39 -2.96 23.53
CA THR A 286 -0.43 -3.69 22.26
C THR A 286 -0.20 -2.76 21.07
N ALA A 287 -0.79 -1.56 21.08
CA ALA A 287 -0.62 -0.54 20.05
C ALA A 287 0.81 -0.01 19.98
N TRP A 288 1.43 0.30 21.12
CA TRP A 288 2.82 0.73 21.20
C TRP A 288 3.76 -0.31 20.59
N LYS A 289 3.60 -1.60 20.97
CA LYS A 289 4.39 -2.71 20.42
C LYS A 289 4.17 -2.88 18.91
N ALA A 290 2.92 -2.85 18.44
CA ALA A 290 2.60 -2.94 17.02
C ALA A 290 3.29 -1.82 16.20
N GLN A 291 3.20 -0.59 16.71
CA GLN A 291 3.77 0.58 16.06
C GLN A 291 5.29 0.59 16.08
N LEU A 292 5.92 0.14 17.18
CA LEU A 292 7.37 0.00 17.27
C LEU A 292 7.89 -0.90 16.14
N PHE A 293 7.34 -2.11 16.00
CA PHE A 293 7.77 -3.02 14.93
C PHE A 293 7.48 -2.46 13.53
N SER A 294 6.33 -1.81 13.32
CA SER A 294 5.98 -1.20 12.03
C SER A 294 6.92 -0.07 11.64
N THR A 295 7.25 0.80 12.60
CA THR A 295 8.12 1.96 12.36
C THR A 295 9.59 1.57 12.20
N MET A 296 10.04 0.47 12.81
CA MET A 296 11.39 -0.09 12.65
C MET A 296 11.71 -0.59 11.24
N ILE A 297 10.71 -0.88 10.40
CA ILE A 297 10.92 -1.33 9.02
C ILE A 297 11.78 -0.33 8.24
N ARG A 298 11.48 0.97 8.34
CA ARG A 298 12.22 2.00 7.59
C ARG A 298 13.68 2.13 8.03
N PRO A 299 14.03 2.27 9.33
CA PRO A 299 15.42 2.26 9.79
C PRO A 299 16.19 1.01 9.40
N ILE A 300 15.57 -0.18 9.50
CA ILE A 300 16.19 -1.45 9.08
C ILE A 300 16.50 -1.42 7.57
N MET A 301 15.56 -0.94 6.74
CA MET A 301 15.77 -0.78 5.30
C MET A 301 16.91 0.19 4.99
N HIS A 302 16.98 1.33 5.70
CA HIS A 302 18.09 2.27 5.53
C HIS A 302 19.43 1.66 5.94
N PHE A 303 19.46 0.89 7.03
CA PHE A 303 20.67 0.20 7.48
C PHE A 303 21.16 -0.82 6.44
N ILE A 304 20.26 -1.68 5.95
CA ILE A 304 20.58 -2.66 4.91
C ILE A 304 21.03 -1.97 3.61
N GLY A 305 20.34 -0.88 3.24
CA GLY A 305 20.71 -0.04 2.11
C GLY A 305 22.10 0.58 2.26
N ASN A 306 22.46 1.04 3.44
CA ASN A 306 23.79 1.59 3.73
C ASN A 306 24.87 0.51 3.72
N VAL A 307 24.60 -0.69 4.23
CA VAL A 307 25.52 -1.84 4.08
C VAL A 307 25.77 -2.14 2.61
N GLY A 308 24.71 -2.14 1.79
CA GLY A 308 24.82 -2.29 0.34
C GLY A 308 25.62 -1.18 -0.32
N TYR A 309 25.38 0.06 0.06
CA TYR A 309 26.12 1.23 -0.39
C TYR A 309 27.61 1.08 -0.11
N VAL A 310 27.99 0.69 1.12
CA VAL A 310 29.39 0.49 1.50
C VAL A 310 30.02 -0.65 0.70
N ALA A 311 29.32 -1.78 0.53
CA ALA A 311 29.82 -2.91 -0.25
C ALA A 311 30.07 -2.54 -1.71
N VAL A 312 29.13 -1.83 -2.34
CA VAL A 312 29.26 -1.31 -3.71
C VAL A 312 30.37 -0.26 -3.80
N ALA A 313 30.51 0.63 -2.83
CA ALA A 313 31.55 1.66 -2.84
C ALA A 313 32.96 1.05 -2.75
N ILE A 314 33.17 0.04 -1.89
CA ILE A 314 34.45 -0.64 -1.73
C ILE A 314 34.80 -1.43 -2.99
N VAL A 315 33.89 -2.30 -3.46
CA VAL A 315 34.15 -3.17 -4.61
C VAL A 315 34.19 -2.36 -5.91
N GLY A 316 33.28 -1.40 -6.07
CA GLY A 316 33.25 -0.49 -7.22
C GLY A 316 34.48 0.40 -7.26
N GLY A 317 34.88 0.97 -6.12
CA GLY A 317 36.09 1.79 -6.01
C GLY A 317 37.34 1.03 -6.45
N ASN A 318 37.50 -0.23 -6.02
CA ASN A 318 38.60 -1.09 -6.49
C ASN A 318 38.55 -1.31 -8.02
N GLN A 319 37.36 -1.48 -8.61
CA GLN A 319 37.22 -1.64 -10.06
C GLN A 319 37.49 -0.35 -10.84
N VAL A 320 37.20 0.82 -10.27
CA VAL A 320 37.57 2.13 -10.86
C VAL A 320 39.09 2.31 -10.84
N ILE A 321 39.77 1.95 -9.75
CA ILE A 321 41.25 1.99 -9.67
C ILE A 321 41.87 1.09 -10.74
N GLN A 322 41.25 -0.07 -11.02
CA GLN A 322 41.68 -0.99 -12.08
C GLN A 322 41.30 -0.54 -13.50
N GLY A 323 40.61 0.60 -13.66
CA GLY A 323 40.15 1.12 -14.95
C GLY A 323 39.02 0.31 -15.62
N ARG A 324 38.32 -0.55 -14.87
CA ARG A 324 37.21 -1.40 -15.38
C ARG A 324 35.85 -0.70 -15.34
N LEU A 325 35.72 0.34 -14.51
CA LEU A 325 34.50 1.11 -14.30
C LEU A 325 34.85 2.59 -14.27
N MET A 326 33.92 3.44 -14.70
CA MET A 326 34.03 4.88 -14.50
C MET A 326 33.43 5.27 -13.14
N ILE A 327 33.87 6.39 -12.57
CA ILE A 327 33.37 6.85 -11.26
C ILE A 327 31.86 7.14 -11.29
N GLY A 328 31.37 7.63 -12.43
CA GLY A 328 29.95 7.86 -12.66
C GLY A 328 29.11 6.60 -12.71
N ASP A 329 29.68 5.47 -13.14
CA ASP A 329 28.98 4.19 -13.15
C ASP A 329 28.65 3.72 -11.73
N ILE A 330 29.55 3.95 -10.76
CA ILE A 330 29.29 3.68 -9.34
C ILE A 330 28.13 4.55 -8.84
N GLN A 331 28.15 5.85 -9.16
CA GLN A 331 27.10 6.78 -8.74
C GLN A 331 25.73 6.38 -9.32
N ALA A 332 25.67 6.02 -10.61
CA ALA A 332 24.46 5.50 -11.23
C ALA A 332 24.01 4.18 -10.58
N PHE A 333 24.94 3.26 -10.33
CA PHE A 333 24.67 1.97 -9.71
C PHE A 333 24.09 2.10 -8.30
N ILE A 334 24.64 3.01 -7.49
CA ILE A 334 24.12 3.31 -6.15
C ILE A 334 22.68 3.83 -6.20
N GLN A 335 22.37 4.69 -7.18
CA GLN A 335 21.00 5.18 -7.35
C GLN A 335 20.05 4.03 -7.71
N TYR A 336 20.43 3.17 -8.64
CA TYR A 336 19.64 1.97 -8.98
C TYR A 336 19.42 1.05 -7.78
N MET A 337 20.46 0.78 -7.00
CA MET A 337 20.37 -0.05 -5.80
C MET A 337 19.38 0.54 -4.78
N ARG A 338 19.38 1.87 -4.59
CA ARG A 338 18.40 2.54 -3.70
C ARG A 338 16.98 2.50 -4.24
N SER A 339 16.80 2.62 -5.55
CA SER A 339 15.48 2.53 -6.20
C SER A 339 14.91 1.11 -6.21
N PHE A 340 15.75 0.09 -6.04
CA PHE A 340 15.35 -1.31 -6.01
C PHE A 340 14.89 -1.80 -4.62
N GLN A 341 15.19 -1.04 -3.55
CA GLN A 341 14.89 -1.37 -2.15
C GLN A 341 13.57 -0.75 -1.67
#